data_AF-A0A6J5UHI7-F1
#
_entry.id   AF-A0A6J5UHI7-F1
#
_cell.length_a   1.000
_cell.length_b   1.000
_cell.length_c   1.000
_cell.angle_alpha   90.00
_cell.angle_beta   90.00
_cell.angle_gamma   90.00
#
_symmetry.space_group_name_H-M   'P 1'
#
loop_
_entity.id
_entity.type
_entity.pdbx_description
1 polymer ?
#
loop_
_entity_poly.entity_id
_entity_poly.type
_entity_poly.pdbx_seq_one_letter_code
_entity_poly.pdbx_strand_id
1 'polypeptide(L)'
;MATGLMMISSIIFIIFASLWTYHDAASDTLKPGDTLNSSSSLVSASGKFSLYFYVYIDGSNNNSYLAILNKEAPNNVWIGNRDTPIVYPSSAVLTLDWNNTLKLTHQGGDPIVISSAPQTSNISTSVVATLWILAILYCKK
;
A
#
# COMPACT_ATOMS: atom_id res chain seq x y z
N MET A 1 28.45 -13.12 43.50
CA MET A 1 28.56 -13.73 42.15
C MET A 1 27.21 -13.99 41.49
N ALA A 2 26.16 -14.39 42.23
CA ALA A 2 24.84 -14.69 41.64
C ALA A 2 24.04 -13.45 41.16
N THR A 3 24.14 -12.31 41.85
CA THR A 3 23.36 -11.09 41.53
C THR A 3 23.76 -10.44 40.20
N GLY A 4 25.05 -10.46 39.87
CA GLY A 4 25.55 -9.97 38.58
C GLY A 4 25.08 -10.82 37.40
N LEU A 5 24.99 -12.13 37.57
CA LEU A 5 24.52 -13.06 36.53
C LEU A 5 23.02 -12.85 36.22
N MET A 6 22.22 -12.56 37.24
CA MET A 6 20.78 -12.26 37.08
C MET A 6 20.53 -10.92 36.37
N MET A 7 21.35 -9.91 36.64
CA MET A 7 21.27 -8.62 35.93
C MET A 7 21.60 -8.78 34.43
N ILE A 8 22.65 -9.54 34.10
CA ILE A 8 23.06 -9.79 32.71
C ILE A 8 21.95 -10.52 31.94
N SER A 9 21.34 -11.55 32.54
CA SER A 9 20.22 -12.29 31.93
C SER A 9 19.02 -11.37 31.62
N SER A 10 18.69 -10.46 32.55
CA SER A 10 17.59 -9.50 32.37
C SER A 10 17.86 -8.49 31.25
N ILE A 11 19.11 -8.03 31.11
CA ILE A 11 19.51 -7.11 30.03
C ILE A 11 19.43 -7.80 28.66
N ILE A 12 19.89 -9.06 28.56
CA ILE A 12 19.81 -9.83 27.31
C ILE A 12 18.35 -10.03 26.89
N PHE A 13 17.45 -10.31 27.83
CA PHE A 13 16.03 -10.50 27.55
C PHE A 13 15.37 -9.21 27.03
N ILE A 14 15.72 -8.04 27.58
CA ILE A 14 15.22 -6.73 27.11
C ILE A 14 15.73 -6.40 25.70
N ILE A 15 16.99 -6.72 25.39
CA ILE A 15 17.55 -6.54 24.04
C ILE A 15 16.84 -7.47 23.04
N PHE A 16 16.62 -8.73 23.39
CA PHE A 16 15.91 -9.67 22.51
C PHE A 16 14.45 -9.28 22.28
N ALA A 17 13.77 -8.76 23.30
CA ALA A 17 12.39 -8.27 23.19
C ALA A 17 12.27 -7.00 22.33
N SER A 18 13.29 -6.13 22.33
CA SER A 18 13.32 -4.92 21.49
C SER A 18 13.75 -5.20 20.04
N LEU A 19 14.40 -6.34 19.76
CA LEU A 19 14.68 -6.83 18.41
C LEU A 19 13.48 -7.49 17.74
N TRP A 20 12.40 -7.76 18.48
CA TRP A 20 11.09 -8.11 17.91
C TRP A 20 10.45 -6.84 17.35
N THR A 21 11.06 -6.33 16.29
CA THR A 21 10.44 -5.29 15.47
C THR A 21 9.07 -5.82 15.02
N TYR A 22 8.04 -5.05 15.31
CA TYR A 22 6.69 -5.25 14.79
C TYR A 22 6.79 -5.16 13.25
N HIS A 23 7.08 -6.27 12.59
CA HIS A 23 6.85 -6.41 11.17
C HIS A 23 5.34 -6.51 11.03
N ASP A 24 4.67 -5.36 10.88
CA ASP A 24 3.32 -5.32 10.34
C ASP A 24 3.38 -6.09 9.01
N ALA A 25 2.72 -7.24 8.97
CA ALA A 25 2.70 -8.07 7.78
C ALA A 25 1.96 -7.26 6.72
N ALA A 26 2.72 -6.54 5.89
CA ALA A 26 2.17 -5.72 4.83
C ALA A 26 1.23 -6.59 3.99
N SER A 27 -0.06 -6.29 4.05
CA SER A 27 -1.08 -7.04 3.33
C SER A 27 -0.75 -7.01 1.84
N ASP A 28 -0.96 -8.12 1.15
CA ASP A 28 -0.88 -8.18 -0.31
C ASP A 28 -2.25 -7.97 -0.97
N THR A 29 -3.30 -7.76 -0.17
CA THR A 29 -4.68 -7.62 -0.62
C THR A 29 -5.43 -6.44 0.01
N LEU A 30 -6.41 -5.91 -0.72
CA LEU A 30 -7.47 -5.03 -0.24
C LEU A 30 -8.82 -5.70 -0.44
N LYS A 31 -9.65 -5.72 0.61
CA LYS A 31 -11.04 -6.18 0.57
C LYS A 31 -11.99 -4.98 0.40
N PRO A 32 -13.25 -5.20 0.00
CA PRO A 32 -14.24 -4.14 -0.03
C PRO A 32 -14.38 -3.47 1.34
N GLY A 33 -14.28 -2.15 1.37
CA GLY A 33 -14.26 -1.34 2.59
C GLY A 33 -12.87 -1.09 3.16
N ASP A 34 -11.85 -1.84 2.75
CA ASP A 34 -10.47 -1.57 3.18
C ASP A 34 -9.94 -0.29 2.52
N THR A 35 -9.04 0.37 3.24
CA THR A 35 -8.41 1.61 2.81
C THR A 35 -6.90 1.56 2.99
N LEU A 36 -6.16 2.11 2.04
CA LEU A 36 -4.72 2.33 2.12
C LEU A 36 -4.44 3.83 2.00
N ASN A 37 -3.65 4.38 2.92
CA ASN A 37 -3.28 5.80 2.91
C ASN A 37 -1.75 5.94 2.74
N SER A 38 -1.23 7.17 2.80
CA SER A 38 0.20 7.44 2.59
C SER A 38 1.15 6.88 3.64
N SER A 39 0.65 6.43 4.80
CA SER A 39 1.47 5.84 5.87
C SER A 39 1.70 4.33 5.71
N SER A 40 1.00 3.68 4.77
CA SER A 40 1.04 2.24 4.58
C SER A 40 1.30 1.86 3.13
N SER A 41 1.65 0.59 2.93
CA SER A 41 1.88 0.02 1.60
C SER A 41 1.38 -1.42 1.55
N LEU A 42 1.07 -1.89 0.35
CA LEU A 42 0.86 -3.31 0.08
C LEU A 42 2.15 -3.89 -0.50
N VAL A 43 2.48 -5.12 -0.11
CA VAL A 43 3.62 -5.85 -0.64
C VAL A 43 3.12 -7.21 -1.11
N SER A 44 3.45 -7.61 -2.34
CA SER A 44 3.00 -8.90 -2.87
C SER A 44 3.57 -10.03 -2.02
N ALA A 45 2.89 -11.18 -1.93
CA ALA A 45 3.38 -12.34 -1.19
C ALA A 45 4.82 -12.77 -1.56
N SER A 46 5.24 -12.56 -2.81
CA SER A 46 6.62 -12.84 -3.28
C SER A 46 7.64 -11.73 -2.98
N GLY A 47 7.22 -10.62 -2.40
CA GLY A 47 8.04 -9.43 -2.13
C GLY A 47 8.42 -8.60 -3.37
N LYS A 48 8.10 -9.06 -4.59
CA LYS A 48 8.53 -8.46 -5.87
C LYS A 48 7.87 -7.12 -6.18
N PHE A 49 6.61 -6.96 -5.79
CA PHE A 49 5.86 -5.73 -6.05
C PHE A 49 5.49 -5.02 -4.76
N SER A 50 5.51 -3.70 -4.81
CA SER A 50 5.04 -2.85 -3.72
C SER A 50 4.13 -1.75 -4.27
N LEU A 51 2.99 -1.54 -3.62
CA LEU A 51 2.05 -0.47 -3.93
C LEU A 51 2.00 0.51 -2.76
N TYR A 52 2.20 1.78 -3.06
CA TYR A 52 2.37 2.83 -2.04
C TYR A 52 2.07 4.21 -2.63
N PHE A 53 1.90 5.20 -1.75
CA PHE A 53 1.84 6.60 -2.17
C PHE A 53 3.24 7.20 -2.25
N TYR A 54 3.52 7.86 -3.36
CA TYR A 54 4.74 8.60 -3.63
C TYR A 54 4.44 10.09 -3.72
N VAL A 55 5.16 10.91 -2.96
CA VAL A 55 5.08 12.37 -3.06
C VAL A 55 6.20 12.86 -3.96
N TYR A 56 5.83 13.49 -5.07
CA TYR A 56 6.75 14.20 -5.93
C TYR A 56 6.80 15.68 -5.51
N ILE A 57 8.00 16.17 -5.26
CA ILE A 57 8.26 17.55 -4.83
C ILE A 57 8.89 18.28 -6.00
N ASP A 58 8.17 19.25 -6.56
CA ASP A 58 8.65 20.11 -7.65
C ASP A 58 8.40 21.58 -7.31
N GLY A 59 9.31 22.15 -6.53
CA GLY A 59 9.25 23.54 -6.10
C GLY A 59 8.01 23.84 -5.26
N SER A 60 7.10 24.64 -5.81
CA SER A 60 5.89 25.09 -5.13
C SER A 60 4.70 24.12 -5.20
N ASN A 61 4.75 23.13 -6.12
CA ASN A 61 3.62 22.25 -6.40
C ASN A 61 3.98 20.80 -6.08
N ASN A 62 3.67 20.38 -4.87
CA ASN A 62 3.89 19.01 -4.43
C ASN A 62 2.66 18.18 -4.76
N ASN A 63 2.86 17.00 -5.35
CA ASN A 63 1.79 16.11 -5.77
C ASN A 63 1.98 14.71 -5.20
N SER A 64 0.87 14.10 -4.79
CA SER A 64 0.78 12.71 -4.35
C SER A 64 0.31 11.82 -5.48
N TYR A 65 1.02 10.71 -5.65
CA TYR A 65 0.78 9.70 -6.67
C TYR A 65 0.64 8.32 -6.04
N LEU A 66 -0.25 7.50 -6.57
CA LEU A 66 -0.26 6.07 -6.30
C LEU A 66 0.74 5.39 -7.25
N ALA A 67 1.64 4.58 -6.71
CA ALA A 67 2.65 3.89 -7.48
C ALA A 67 2.64 2.38 -7.24
N ILE A 68 3.01 1.61 -8.27
CA ILE A 68 3.41 0.20 -8.14
C ILE A 68 4.86 0.09 -8.63
N LEU A 69 5.74 -0.36 -7.75
CA LEU A 69 7.15 -0.61 -8.03
C LEU A 69 7.40 -2.11 -8.20
N ASN A 70 8.12 -2.48 -9.25
CA ASN A 70 8.77 -3.79 -9.35
C ASN A 70 10.20 -3.71 -8.78
N LYS A 71 10.47 -4.41 -7.69
CA LYS A 71 11.80 -4.40 -7.05
C LYS A 71 12.89 -5.04 -7.91
N GLU A 72 12.54 -5.98 -8.78
CA GLU A 72 13.50 -6.64 -9.68
C GLU A 72 13.81 -5.77 -10.93
N ALA A 73 12.94 -4.82 -11.24
CA ALA A 73 13.09 -3.88 -12.36
C ALA A 73 12.66 -2.48 -11.91
N PRO A 74 13.50 -1.76 -11.13
CA PRO A 74 13.10 -0.52 -10.47
C PRO A 74 12.78 0.63 -11.43
N ASN A 75 13.20 0.53 -12.69
CA ASN A 75 12.81 1.48 -13.74
C ASN A 75 11.36 1.29 -14.21
N ASN A 76 10.73 0.16 -13.88
CA ASN A 76 9.36 -0.17 -14.24
C ASN A 76 8.43 0.20 -13.08
N VAL A 77 8.15 1.50 -12.97
CA VAL A 77 7.16 2.04 -12.03
C VAL A 77 5.89 2.41 -12.78
N TRP A 78 4.78 1.82 -12.34
CA TRP A 78 3.46 2.28 -12.77
C TRP A 78 2.95 3.37 -11.84
N ILE A 79 2.33 4.41 -12.41
CA ILE A 79 1.74 5.54 -11.68
C ILE A 79 0.25 5.60 -12.00
N GLY A 80 -0.60 5.44 -10.99
CA GLY A 80 -2.04 5.27 -11.17
C GLY A 80 -2.83 6.53 -11.47
N ASN A 81 -2.39 7.67 -10.96
CA ASN A 81 -3.04 8.97 -11.15
C ASN A 81 -2.11 9.97 -11.86
N ARG A 82 -1.42 9.51 -12.91
CA ARG A 82 -0.48 10.34 -13.67
C ARG A 82 -1.18 11.54 -14.33
N ASP A 83 -2.37 11.33 -14.86
CA ASP A 83 -3.14 12.35 -15.59
C ASP A 83 -3.92 13.29 -14.66
N THR A 84 -4.17 12.85 -13.43
CA THR A 84 -4.90 13.60 -12.40
C THR A 84 -4.12 13.60 -11.07
N PRO A 85 -3.01 14.35 -10.98
CA PRO A 85 -2.22 14.46 -9.76
C PRO A 85 -3.05 15.02 -8.60
N ILE A 86 -2.86 14.48 -7.40
CA ILE A 86 -3.53 15.00 -6.20
C ILE A 86 -2.55 15.91 -5.46
N VAL A 87 -2.93 17.15 -5.18
CA VAL A 87 -2.06 18.12 -4.48
C VAL A 87 -1.69 17.62 -3.08
N TYR A 88 -0.44 17.80 -2.66
CA TYR A 88 0.06 17.50 -1.31
C TYR A 88 0.16 18.78 -0.46
N PRO A 89 -0.16 18.75 0.85
CA PRO A 89 -0.60 17.60 1.63
C PRO A 89 -2.11 17.35 1.49
N SER A 90 -2.48 16.23 0.89
CA SER A 90 -3.87 15.76 0.87
C SER A 90 -3.99 14.41 1.55
N SER A 91 -5.16 14.15 2.11
CA SER A 91 -5.55 12.86 2.67
C SER A 91 -6.03 11.92 1.56
N ALA A 92 -5.20 11.69 0.55
CA ALA A 92 -5.51 10.72 -0.49
C ALA A 92 -5.55 9.30 0.09
N VAL A 93 -6.60 8.55 -0.24
CA VAL A 93 -6.84 7.20 0.25
C VAL A 93 -7.26 6.31 -0.91
N LEU A 94 -6.57 5.20 -1.09
CA LEU A 94 -6.96 4.13 -2.01
C LEU A 94 -8.00 3.26 -1.32
N THR A 95 -9.12 3.00 -1.99
CA THR A 95 -10.22 2.21 -1.45
C THR A 95 -10.73 1.24 -2.51
N LEU A 96 -11.05 0.02 -2.07
CA LEU A 96 -11.88 -0.89 -2.85
C LEU A 96 -13.31 -0.78 -2.33
N ASP A 97 -14.23 -0.29 -3.14
CA ASP A 97 -15.63 -0.14 -2.71
C ASP A 97 -16.44 -1.44 -2.89
N TRP A 98 -17.66 -1.43 -2.36
CA TRP A 98 -18.59 -2.56 -2.46
C TRP A 98 -19.11 -2.84 -3.88
N ASN A 99 -18.86 -1.91 -4.81
CA ASN A 99 -19.12 -2.12 -6.24
C ASN A 99 -17.89 -2.72 -6.95
N ASN A 100 -16.92 -3.25 -6.20
CA ASN A 100 -15.68 -3.82 -6.70
C ASN A 100 -14.89 -2.85 -7.58
N THR A 101 -14.96 -1.55 -7.24
CA THR A 101 -14.21 -0.48 -7.90
C THR A 101 -13.08 -0.01 -7.01
N LEU A 102 -11.86 -0.13 -7.52
CA LEU A 102 -10.64 0.39 -6.91
C LEU A 102 -10.47 1.85 -7.32
N LYS A 103 -10.46 2.76 -6.36
CA LYS A 103 -10.40 4.21 -6.61
C LYS A 103 -9.59 4.96 -5.57
N LEU A 104 -9.01 6.07 -5.98
CA LEU A 104 -8.45 7.05 -5.07
C LEU A 104 -9.54 8.05 -4.68
N THR A 105 -9.65 8.29 -3.38
CA THR A 105 -10.50 9.34 -2.81
C THR A 105 -9.60 10.39 -2.18
N HIS A 106 -9.99 11.66 -2.26
CA HIS A 106 -9.27 12.75 -1.62
C HIS A 106 -10.24 13.85 -1.19
N GLN A 107 -9.80 14.72 -0.29
CA GLN A 107 -10.63 15.86 0.12
C GLN A 107 -10.79 16.86 -1.03
N GLY A 108 -12.02 17.34 -1.22
CA GLY A 108 -12.31 18.46 -2.12
C GLY A 108 -12.35 18.12 -3.61
N GLY A 109 -12.46 16.84 -4.00
CA GLY A 109 -12.63 16.47 -5.41
C GLY A 109 -13.28 15.10 -5.60
N ASP A 110 -13.52 14.77 -6.87
CA ASP A 110 -14.15 13.52 -7.27
C ASP A 110 -13.18 12.33 -7.15
N PRO A 111 -13.70 11.13 -6.87
CA PRO A 111 -12.87 9.93 -6.85
C PRO A 111 -12.23 9.64 -8.21
N ILE A 112 -10.95 9.26 -8.21
CA ILE A 112 -10.22 8.84 -9.41
C ILE A 112 -10.30 7.32 -9.51
N VAL A 113 -10.98 6.81 -10.53
CA VAL A 113 -11.12 5.36 -10.75
C VAL A 113 -9.83 4.78 -11.32
N ILE A 114 -9.28 3.76 -10.65
CA ILE A 114 -8.08 3.03 -11.09
C ILE A 114 -8.47 1.78 -11.87
N SER A 115 -9.45 1.03 -11.35
CA SER A 115 -9.91 -0.23 -11.92
C SER A 115 -11.33 -0.56 -11.44
N SER A 116 -12.10 -1.25 -12.27
CA SER A 116 -13.41 -1.80 -11.91
C SER A 116 -13.50 -3.24 -12.38
N ALA A 117 -13.94 -4.15 -11.50
CA ALA A 117 -14.25 -5.50 -11.90
C ALA A 117 -15.58 -5.55 -12.71
N PRO A 118 -15.74 -6.48 -13.67
CA PRO A 118 -17.01 -6.67 -14.37
C PRO A 118 -18.12 -7.02 -13.38
N GLN A 119 -19.28 -6.38 -13.49
CA GLN A 119 -20.45 -6.77 -12.71
C GLN A 119 -20.95 -8.13 -13.23
N THR A 120 -20.77 -9.19 -12.44
CA THR A 120 -21.44 -10.46 -12.71
C THR A 120 -22.83 -10.40 -12.08
N SER A 121 -23.86 -10.63 -12.87
CA SER A 121 -25.25 -10.29 -12.54
C SER A 121 -25.91 -11.21 -11.50
N ASN A 122 -25.18 -12.09 -10.82
CA ASN A 122 -25.68 -12.90 -9.72
C ASN A 122 -24.51 -13.30 -8.82
N ILE A 123 -24.70 -13.15 -7.51
CA ILE A 123 -23.76 -13.38 -6.39
C ILE A 123 -22.97 -12.11 -6.01
N SER A 124 -23.24 -11.59 -4.82
CA SER A 124 -22.39 -10.65 -4.07
C SER A 124 -21.07 -11.32 -3.69
N THR A 125 -20.24 -11.69 -4.66
CA THR A 125 -18.88 -12.16 -4.38
C THR A 125 -18.06 -10.95 -4.00
N SER A 126 -17.61 -10.90 -2.75
CA SER A 126 -16.61 -9.93 -2.30
C SER A 126 -15.33 -10.16 -3.11
N VAL A 127 -15.05 -9.27 -4.07
CA VAL A 127 -13.81 -9.33 -4.86
C VAL A 127 -12.72 -8.68 -4.04
N VAL A 128 -11.58 -9.34 -3.92
CA VAL A 128 -10.38 -8.78 -3.30
C VAL A 128 -9.42 -8.31 -4.38
N ALA A 129 -8.86 -7.11 -4.21
CA ALA A 129 -7.78 -6.63 -5.07
C ALA A 129 -6.46 -7.17 -4.53
N THR A 130 -5.78 -8.02 -5.29
CA THR A 130 -4.46 -8.55 -4.92
C THR A 130 -3.36 -7.85 -5.69
N LEU A 131 -2.28 -7.48 -5.01
CA LEU A 131 -1.21 -6.69 -5.61
C LEU A 131 -0.53 -7.40 -6.78
N TRP A 132 -0.39 -8.72 -6.71
CA TRP A 132 0.21 -9.48 -7.80
C TRP A 132 -0.60 -9.37 -9.11
N ILE A 133 -1.93 -9.40 -9.03
CA ILE A 133 -2.81 -9.23 -10.21
C ILE A 133 -2.72 -7.79 -10.73
N LEU A 134 -2.79 -6.79 -9.86
CA LEU A 134 -2.65 -5.39 -10.24
C LEU A 134 -1.30 -5.14 -10.92
N ALA A 135 -0.20 -5.66 -10.37
CA ALA A 135 1.12 -5.51 -10.95
C ALA A 135 1.24 -6.17 -12.34
N ILE A 136 0.62 -7.33 -12.56
CA ILE A 136 0.56 -7.96 -13.89
C ILE A 136 -0.21 -7.07 -14.88
N LEU A 137 -1.34 -6.50 -14.46
CA LEU A 137 -2.15 -5.63 -15.31
C LEU A 137 -1.43 -4.32 -15.69
N TYR A 138 -0.67 -3.75 -14.76
CA TYR A 138 -0.19 -2.37 -14.87
C TYR A 138 1.32 -2.23 -15.12
N CYS A 139 2.16 -3.19 -14.72
CA CYS A 139 3.62 -3.13 -14.88
C CYS A 139 4.17 -3.97 -16.07
N LYS A 140 3.33 -4.75 -16.77
CA LYS A 140 3.73 -5.55 -17.95
C LYS A 140 3.33 -4.93 -19.30
N LYS A 141 2.86 -3.68 -19.33
CA LYS A 141 2.62 -2.95 -20.58
C LYS A 141 3.90 -2.35 -21.13
#